data_AF-A0A1G0HVH2-F1
#
_entry.id   AF-A0A1G0HVH2-F1
#
_cell.length_a   1.000
_cell.length_b   1.000
_cell.length_c   1.000
_cell.angle_alpha   90.00
_cell.angle_beta   90.00
_cell.angle_gamma   90.00
#
_symmetry.space_group_name_H-M   'P 1'
#
loop_
_entity.id
_entity.type
_entity.pdbx_description
1 polymer ?
#
loop_
_entity_poly.entity_id
_entity_poly.type
_entity_poly.pdbx_seq_one_letter_code
_entity_poly.pdbx_strand_id
1 'polypeptide(L)'
;MRRHCLRVATDLLAETLTFARDTAMTAHTIVTVSPDGKDWREGIRISDATPSSNVLRVMHFPGYVDLSWQASFGETKLLRYRPDGFTYGQQGNFQLCVRNGMCAKVIVLSTGRLRVVI
;
A
#
# COMPACT_ATOMS: atom_id res chain seq x y z
N MET A 1 -23.35 5.38 6.51
CA MET A 1 -22.16 6.27 6.52
C MET A 1 -20.85 5.49 6.69
N ARG A 2 -20.64 4.71 7.76
CA ARG A 2 -19.36 3.99 8.02
C ARG A 2 -18.87 3.07 6.88
N ARG A 3 -19.77 2.33 6.22
CA ARG A 3 -19.44 1.49 5.04
C ARG A 3 -18.96 2.28 3.84
N HIS A 4 -19.54 3.46 3.62
CA HIS A 4 -19.15 4.34 2.51
C HIS A 4 -17.74 4.89 2.74
N CYS A 5 -17.45 5.39 3.95
CA CYS A 5 -16.12 5.88 4.32
C CYS A 5 -15.05 4.78 4.18
N LEU A 6 -15.35 3.55 4.61
CA LEU A 6 -14.44 2.42 4.46
C LEU A 6 -14.18 2.10 2.99
N ARG A 7 -15.22 2.10 2.14
CA ARG A 7 -15.07 1.86 0.70
C ARG A 7 -14.21 2.92 0.01
N VAL A 8 -14.45 4.21 0.31
CA VAL A 8 -13.61 5.30 -0.22
C VAL A 8 -12.15 5.13 0.19
N ALA A 9 -11.88 4.73 1.44
CA ALA A 9 -10.52 4.49 1.92
C ALA A 9 -9.87 3.27 1.24
N THR A 10 -10.62 2.18 1.02
CA THR A 10 -10.09 1.01 0.31
C THR A 10 -9.80 1.29 -1.16
N ASP A 11 -10.67 2.06 -1.82
CA ASP A 11 -10.49 2.44 -3.22
C ASP A 11 -9.24 3.32 -3.36
N LEU A 12 -9.09 4.31 -2.46
CA LEU A 12 -7.90 5.16 -2.41
C LEU A 12 -6.61 4.35 -2.19
N LEU A 13 -6.64 3.36 -1.30
CA LEU A 13 -5.49 2.49 -1.08
C LEU A 13 -5.19 1.63 -2.32
N ALA A 14 -6.21 1.04 -2.93
CA ALA A 14 -6.04 0.22 -4.12
C ALA A 14 -5.45 1.04 -5.28
N GLU A 15 -5.92 2.27 -5.49
CA GLU A 15 -5.36 3.20 -6.47
C GLU A 15 -3.90 3.55 -6.16
N THR A 16 -3.58 3.80 -4.88
CA THR A 16 -2.22 4.12 -4.44
C THR A 16 -1.24 2.97 -4.71
N LEU A 17 -1.65 1.74 -4.41
CA LEU A 17 -0.84 0.54 -4.66
C LEU A 17 -0.73 0.21 -6.14
N THR A 18 -1.80 0.47 -6.92
CA THR A 18 -1.79 0.32 -8.37
C THR A 18 -0.82 1.31 -8.99
N PHE A 19 -0.84 2.58 -8.57
CA PHE A 19 0.13 3.59 -8.99
C PHE A 19 1.58 3.14 -8.72
N ALA A 20 1.87 2.61 -7.53
CA ALA A 20 3.22 2.12 -7.21
C ALA A 20 3.68 1.02 -8.17
N ARG A 21 2.80 0.04 -8.45
CA ARG A 21 3.08 -1.08 -9.36
C ARG A 21 3.27 -0.61 -10.80
N ASP A 22 2.36 0.21 -11.30
CA ASP A 22 2.41 0.72 -12.68
C ASP A 22 3.63 1.61 -12.88
N THR A 23 4.03 2.37 -11.86
CA THR A 23 5.26 3.17 -11.88
C THR A 23 6.50 2.28 -11.96
N ALA A 24 6.56 1.19 -11.19
CA ALA A 24 7.66 0.24 -11.26
C ALA A 24 7.82 -0.34 -12.68
N MET A 25 6.69 -0.72 -13.29
CA MET A 25 6.65 -1.27 -14.64
C MET A 25 7.05 -0.24 -15.70
N THR A 26 6.49 0.97 -15.62
CA THR A 26 6.71 2.01 -16.63
C THR A 26 8.13 2.57 -16.57
N ALA A 27 8.61 2.86 -15.36
CA ALA A 27 9.96 3.40 -15.14
C ALA A 27 11.04 2.32 -15.13
N HIS A 28 10.68 1.04 -15.29
CA HIS A 28 11.58 -0.10 -15.26
C HIS A 28 12.52 -0.11 -14.04
N THR A 29 12.00 0.29 -12.88
CA THR A 29 12.76 0.41 -11.64
C THR A 29 12.02 -0.22 -10.48
N ILE A 30 12.72 -0.48 -9.38
CA ILE A 30 12.08 -0.92 -8.14
C ILE A 30 11.37 0.29 -7.51
N VAL A 31 10.13 0.10 -7.11
CA VAL A 31 9.34 1.10 -6.36
C VAL A 31 9.03 0.55 -4.98
N THR A 32 9.29 1.36 -3.96
CA THR A 32 9.05 1.02 -2.55
C THR A 32 7.83 1.75 -2.04
N VAL A 33 6.95 1.00 -1.37
CA VAL A 33 5.81 1.47 -0.59
C VAL A 33 6.18 1.30 0.88
N SER A 34 6.21 2.41 1.62
CA SER A 34 6.62 2.48 3.02
C SER A 34 5.60 3.28 3.85
N PRO A 35 5.63 3.18 5.20
CA PRO A 35 4.93 4.17 6.01
C PRO A 35 5.49 5.56 5.72
N ASP A 36 4.62 6.58 5.76
CA ASP A 36 5.06 7.98 5.74
C ASP A 36 5.40 8.42 7.16
N GLY A 37 6.66 8.25 7.57
CA GLY A 37 7.10 8.47 8.95
C GLY A 37 7.41 7.15 9.65
N LYS A 38 6.89 6.95 10.87
CA LYS A 38 7.19 5.75 11.68
C LYS A 38 6.10 4.68 11.63
N ASP A 39 4.88 5.06 11.28
CA ASP A 39 3.70 4.20 11.31
C ASP A 39 2.87 4.33 10.03
N TRP A 40 2.27 3.23 9.57
CA TRP A 40 1.33 3.22 8.44
C TRP A 40 0.08 4.05 8.69
N ARG A 41 -0.27 4.31 9.96
CA ARG A 41 -1.34 5.24 10.34
C ARG A 41 -1.05 6.68 9.93
N GLU A 42 0.22 7.05 9.82
CA GLU A 42 0.62 8.39 9.38
C GLU A 42 0.48 8.54 7.86
N GLY A 43 0.48 7.43 7.12
CA GLY A 43 0.21 7.39 5.69
C GLY A 43 1.12 6.44 4.94
N ILE A 44 1.11 6.60 3.62
CA ILE A 44 1.93 5.84 2.68
C ILE A 44 2.85 6.80 1.94
N ARG A 45 4.13 6.43 1.87
CA ARG A 45 5.12 7.04 1.00
C ARG A 45 5.52 6.05 -0.10
N ILE A 46 5.58 6.54 -1.33
CA ILE A 46 6.05 5.81 -2.50
C ILE A 46 7.32 6.46 -2.99
N SER A 47 8.40 5.69 -3.12
CA SER A 47 9.68 6.16 -3.62
C SER A 47 10.27 5.23 -4.67
N ASP A 48 11.10 5.79 -5.55
CA ASP A 48 11.92 4.98 -6.46
C ASP A 48 13.12 4.37 -5.72
N ALA A 49 13.84 3.47 -6.39
CA ALA A 49 15.06 2.84 -5.89
C ALA A 49 16.34 3.60 -6.29
N THR A 50 16.24 4.89 -6.63
CA THR A 50 17.45 5.68 -6.91
C THR A 50 18.27 5.87 -5.64
N PRO A 51 19.57 6.23 -5.74
CA PRO A 51 20.39 6.51 -4.55
C PRO A 51 19.82 7.61 -3.65
N SER A 52 19.09 8.57 -4.23
CA SER A 52 18.39 9.63 -3.50
C SER A 52 17.00 9.21 -2.99
N SER A 53 16.49 8.04 -3.40
CA SER A 53 15.18 7.51 -3.02
C SER A 53 14.07 8.55 -3.21
N ASN A 54 13.92 9.07 -4.44
CA ASN A 54 13.04 10.19 -4.72
C ASN A 54 11.61 9.83 -4.34
N VAL A 55 10.94 10.73 -3.63
CA VAL A 55 9.54 10.56 -3.25
C VAL A 55 8.67 10.84 -4.47
N LEU A 56 7.96 9.83 -4.93
CA LEU A 56 7.08 9.87 -6.10
C LEU A 56 5.66 10.29 -5.70
N ARG A 57 5.21 9.85 -4.52
CA ARG A 57 3.89 10.17 -3.98
C ARG A 57 3.85 9.99 -2.47
N VAL A 58 3.08 10.83 -1.80
CA VAL A 58 2.69 10.65 -0.40
C VAL A 58 1.17 10.65 -0.33
N MET A 59 0.60 9.74 0.44
CA MET A 59 -0.84 9.58 0.62
C MET A 59 -1.18 9.48 2.09
N HIS A 60 -2.14 10.29 2.53
CA HIS A 60 -2.66 10.28 3.88
C HIS A 60 -4.10 9.80 3.89
N PHE A 61 -4.46 9.04 4.91
CA PHE A 61 -5.83 8.61 5.12
C PHE A 61 -6.54 9.61 6.05
N PRO A 62 -7.87 9.76 5.92
CA PRO A 62 -8.63 10.53 6.88
C PRO A 62 -8.41 9.98 8.30
N GLY A 63 -8.21 10.85 9.29
CA GLY A 63 -7.81 10.46 10.66
C GLY A 63 -8.80 9.56 11.43
N TYR A 64 -9.93 9.21 10.83
CA TYR A 64 -10.87 8.19 11.33
C TYR A 64 -10.57 6.77 10.82
N VAL A 65 -9.57 6.59 9.94
CA VAL A 65 -9.13 5.31 9.41
C VAL A 65 -7.75 4.98 9.96
N ASP A 66 -7.63 3.80 10.56
CA ASP A 66 -6.35 3.23 10.94
C ASP A 66 -5.90 2.24 9.86
N LEU A 67 -4.66 2.41 9.39
CA LEU A 67 -4.02 1.53 8.42
C LEU A 67 -2.93 0.68 9.12
N SER A 68 -2.84 -0.59 8.76
CA SER A 68 -1.72 -1.44 9.14
C SER A 68 -1.32 -2.38 7.99
N TRP A 69 -0.05 -2.75 7.91
CA TRP A 69 0.47 -3.74 6.97
C TRP A 69 0.82 -5.02 7.70
N GLN A 70 0.36 -6.15 7.18
CA GLN A 70 0.68 -7.49 7.67
C GLN A 70 1.21 -8.33 6.51
N ALA A 71 2.53 -8.45 6.42
CA ALA A 71 3.18 -9.39 5.51
C ALA A 71 3.08 -10.81 6.07
N SER A 72 2.72 -11.76 5.21
CA SER A 72 2.71 -13.19 5.50
C SER A 72 4.03 -13.86 5.10
N PHE A 73 4.79 -13.27 4.18
CA PHE A 73 6.08 -13.79 3.67
C PHE A 73 6.99 -12.64 3.23
N GLY A 74 8.31 -12.83 3.36
CA GLY A 74 9.33 -11.87 2.90
C GLY A 74 9.61 -10.72 3.87
N GLU A 75 10.06 -9.57 3.33
CA GLU A 75 10.24 -8.32 4.08
C GLU A 75 8.90 -7.85 4.67
N THR A 76 8.88 -7.56 5.96
CA THR A 76 7.65 -7.29 6.70
C THR A 76 7.38 -5.82 6.93
N LYS A 77 8.38 -4.96 6.77
CA LYS A 77 8.24 -3.51 7.03
C LYS A 77 7.84 -2.70 5.81
N LEU A 78 8.12 -3.21 4.61
CA LEU A 78 7.98 -2.50 3.35
C LEU A 78 7.41 -3.42 2.27
N LEU A 79 6.66 -2.84 1.34
CA LEU A 79 6.26 -3.51 0.11
C LEU A 79 7.10 -2.95 -1.04
N ARG A 80 7.66 -3.82 -1.88
CA ARG A 80 8.44 -3.40 -3.05
C ARG A 80 7.88 -4.05 -4.30
N TYR A 81 7.72 -3.27 -5.35
CA TYR A 81 7.38 -3.75 -6.68
C TYR A 81 8.63 -3.76 -7.56
N ARG A 82 8.78 -4.85 -8.31
CA ARG A 82 9.81 -5.03 -9.33
C ARG A 82 9.38 -4.40 -10.66
N PRO A 83 10.31 -4.18 -11.60
CA PRO A 83 10.02 -3.72 -12.96
C PRO A 83 9.03 -4.59 -13.76
N ASP A 84 8.82 -5.85 -13.40
CA ASP A 84 7.83 -6.75 -14.03
C ASP A 84 6.44 -6.68 -13.37
N GLY A 85 6.27 -5.81 -12.37
CA GLY A 85 5.03 -5.63 -11.62
C GLY A 85 4.79 -6.69 -10.56
N PHE A 86 5.70 -7.65 -10.35
CA PHE A 86 5.65 -8.57 -9.22
C PHE A 86 6.17 -7.88 -7.96
N THR A 87 5.83 -8.41 -6.79
CA THR A 87 6.47 -7.96 -5.56
C THR A 87 7.88 -8.54 -5.47
N TYR A 88 8.69 -8.01 -4.55
CA TYR A 88 10.01 -8.56 -4.22
C TYR A 88 9.91 -9.81 -3.30
N GLY A 89 8.98 -10.72 -3.64
CA GLY A 89 8.66 -11.91 -2.85
C GLY A 89 7.72 -11.67 -1.67
N GLN A 90 7.29 -10.43 -1.43
CA GLN A 90 6.31 -10.13 -0.37
C GLN A 90 4.91 -10.58 -0.76
N GLN A 91 4.17 -11.09 0.22
CA GLN A 91 2.72 -11.28 0.15
C GLN A 91 2.13 -10.86 1.48
N GLY A 92 0.97 -10.22 1.48
CA GLY A 92 0.37 -9.73 2.70
C GLY A 92 -0.95 -9.02 2.49
N ASN A 93 -1.40 -8.31 3.50
CA ASN A 93 -2.57 -7.47 3.41
C ASN A 93 -2.39 -6.17 4.18
N PHE A 94 -2.91 -5.10 3.60
CA PHE A 94 -3.22 -3.89 4.33
C PHE A 94 -4.59 -4.02 4.97
N GLN A 95 -4.69 -3.78 6.26
CA GLN A 95 -5.95 -3.73 6.98
C GLN A 95 -6.31 -2.27 7.23
N LEU A 96 -7.49 -1.85 6.76
CA LEU A 96 -8.07 -0.54 7.03
C LEU A 96 -9.23 -0.71 7.99
N CYS A 97 -9.21 -0.02 9.12
CA CYS A 97 -10.30 -0.03 10.09
C CYS A 97 -10.81 1.40 10.30
N VAL A 98 -12.12 1.61 10.15
CA VAL A 98 -12.73 2.86 10.64
C VAL A 98 -12.81 2.76 12.16
N ARG A 99 -12.40 3.81 12.90
CA ARG A 99 -12.45 3.82 14.37
C ARG A 99 -13.80 3.32 14.90
N ASN A 100 -13.77 2.30 15.78
CA ASN A 100 -14.95 1.65 16.35
C ASN A 100 -15.96 1.12 15.31
N GLY A 101 -15.46 0.64 14.18
CA GLY A 101 -16.27 0.28 13.03
C GLY A 101 -15.80 -0.97 12.29
N MET A 102 -16.20 -1.05 11.03
CA MET A 102 -15.83 -2.15 10.15
C MET A 102 -14.38 -2.00 9.68
N CYS A 103 -13.77 -3.14 9.41
CA CYS A 103 -12.46 -3.22 8.77
C CYS A 103 -12.59 -3.86 7.40
N ALA A 104 -11.74 -3.44 6.48
CA ALA A 104 -11.54 -4.05 5.17
C ALA A 104 -10.07 -4.46 5.02
N LYS A 105 -9.81 -5.32 4.05
CA LYS A 105 -8.47 -5.78 3.69
C LYS A 105 -8.21 -5.52 2.22
N VAL A 106 -7.03 -4.98 1.92
CA VAL A 106 -6.46 -4.98 0.57
C VAL A 106 -5.30 -5.97 0.57
N ILE A 107 -5.54 -7.13 -0.04
CA ILE A 107 -4.58 -8.23 -0.13
C ILE A 107 -3.66 -7.97 -1.31
N VAL A 108 -2.35 -8.07 -1.08
CA VAL A 108 -1.30 -7.96 -2.09
C VAL A 108 -0.71 -9.35 -2.30
N LEU A 109 -0.87 -9.88 -3.50
CA LEU A 109 -0.28 -11.16 -3.92
C LEU A 109 1.16 -10.96 -4.39
N SER A 110 1.97 -12.02 -4.38
CA SER A 110 3.35 -11.97 -4.90
C SER A 110 3.46 -11.57 -6.37
N THR A 111 2.39 -11.76 -7.14
CA THR A 111 2.25 -11.30 -8.54
C THR A 111 2.00 -9.79 -8.67
N GLY A 112 1.93 -9.08 -7.54
CA GLY A 112 1.55 -7.67 -7.45
C GLY A 112 0.07 -7.38 -7.69
N ARG A 113 -0.75 -8.42 -7.95
CA ARG A 113 -2.20 -8.25 -8.08
C ARG A 113 -2.83 -7.93 -6.71
N LEU A 114 -3.79 -7.02 -6.73
CA LEU A 114 -4.55 -6.60 -5.57
C LEU A 114 -5.89 -7.33 -5.49
N ARG A 115 -6.36 -7.63 -4.28
CA ARG A 115 -7.74 -8.07 -4.02
C ARG A 115 -8.31 -7.29 -2.85
N VAL A 116 -9.50 -6.73 -3.01
CA VAL A 116 -10.19 -5.99 -1.95
C VAL A 116 -11.25 -6.89 -1.31
N VAL A 117 -11.27 -6.92 0.02
CA VAL A 117 -12.26 -7.64 0.84
C VAL A 117 -12.85 -6.64 1.83
N ILE A 118 -14.14 -6.33 1.70
CA ILE A 118 -14.88 -5.36 2.53
C ILE A 118 -15.93 -6.08 3.36
#